data_AF-A0A8I7B9H7-F1
#
_entry.id   AF-A0A8I7B9H7-F1
#
_cell.length_a   1.000
_cell.length_b   1.000
_cell.length_c   1.000
_cell.angle_alpha   90.00
_cell.angle_beta   90.00
_cell.angle_gamma   90.00
#
_symmetry.space_group_name_H-M   'P 1'
#
loop_
_entity.id
_entity.type
_entity.pdbx_description
1 polymer ?
#
loop_
_entity_poly.entity_id
_entity_poly.type
_entity_poly.pdbx_seq_one_letter_code
_entity_poly.pdbx_strand_id
1 'polypeptide(L)'
;MVMGLNPLTPQAQEQHDTAPELVAVQEATPVDDVMEDAALESQIMEVPEKSGGVSENDNDEMNDFLQPILKIRDTILHKEHILQDQSAECDMDMHNILTEGKMTPKVVAIMEKYKGTGSMMVEAANPSCCGDGGKTTSNKRKSLKELLERNKCQELNEICCDMKCIPPRYTVLPSLKDGTFIAIVHFTCPGYDMNITGDPRQTPDGARCSAAANLITELHKKTVEEEQA
;
A
#
# COMPACT_ATOMS: atom_id res chain seq x y z
N MET A 1 16.30 55.92 -45.78
CA MET A 1 17.74 55.96 -45.44
C MET A 1 17.84 56.45 -44.00
N VAL A 2 18.07 55.53 -43.06
CA VAL A 2 18.26 55.86 -41.64
C VAL A 2 19.76 55.81 -41.39
N MET A 3 20.27 56.88 -40.80
CA MET A 3 21.67 57.08 -40.46
C MET A 3 22.08 56.16 -39.31
N GLY A 4 23.29 55.60 -39.41
CA GLY A 4 23.92 54.87 -38.32
C GLY A 4 24.49 55.79 -37.24
N LEU A 5 24.99 55.18 -36.16
CA LEU A 5 26.23 55.46 -35.43
C LEU A 5 26.31 54.48 -34.22
N ASN A 6 27.37 53.66 -34.20
CA ASN A 6 27.85 52.85 -33.05
C ASN A 6 28.53 53.77 -32.00
N PRO A 7 29.25 53.25 -30.97
CA PRO A 7 29.00 52.24 -29.92
C PRO A 7 29.21 52.87 -28.49
N LEU A 8 29.16 52.08 -27.41
CA LEU A 8 30.03 52.14 -26.18
C LEU A 8 29.32 51.60 -24.92
N THR A 9 30.00 50.68 -24.23
CA THR A 9 29.73 50.11 -22.90
C THR A 9 29.89 51.11 -21.75
N PRO A 10 29.32 50.82 -20.56
CA PRO A 10 30.14 50.73 -19.33
C PRO A 10 29.68 49.56 -18.41
N GLN A 11 30.55 48.65 -17.98
CA GLN A 11 31.35 48.60 -16.73
C GLN A 11 30.60 48.71 -15.36
N ALA A 12 30.77 47.61 -14.59
CA ALA A 12 31.13 47.51 -13.16
C ALA A 12 30.06 47.53 -12.04
N GLN A 13 30.01 46.38 -11.34
CA GLN A 13 29.98 46.12 -9.88
C GLN A 13 28.88 46.71 -8.98
N GLU A 14 28.13 45.83 -8.29
CA GLU A 14 28.29 45.65 -6.83
C GLU A 14 27.64 44.33 -6.36
N GLN A 15 28.43 43.53 -5.62
CA GLN A 15 27.97 42.44 -4.79
C GLN A 15 27.55 43.03 -3.43
N HIS A 16 26.43 42.55 -2.87
CA HIS A 16 26.29 42.50 -1.43
C HIS A 16 25.51 41.24 -1.06
N ASP A 17 26.26 40.26 -0.53
CA ASP A 17 25.76 39.17 0.28
C ASP A 17 24.98 39.73 1.48
N THR A 18 23.75 39.26 1.67
CA THR A 18 23.06 39.32 2.96
C THR A 18 22.39 37.97 3.17
N ALA A 19 22.94 37.21 4.11
CA ALA A 19 22.44 35.92 4.56
C ALA A 19 21.01 36.03 5.13
N PRO A 20 20.17 34.98 5.01
CA PRO A 20 18.94 34.93 5.79
C PRO A 20 19.27 34.70 7.28
N GLU A 21 18.74 35.62 8.06
CA GLU A 21 18.79 35.75 9.51
C GLU A 21 18.45 34.42 10.23
N LEU A 22 19.39 33.95 11.04
CA LEU A 22 19.23 32.85 11.99
C LEU A 22 18.21 33.27 13.06
N VAL A 23 16.97 32.81 12.91
CA VAL A 23 15.97 32.91 13.98
C VAL A 23 16.42 32.02 15.12
N ALA A 24 16.74 32.65 16.25
CA ALA A 24 17.18 32.02 17.47
C ALA A 24 16.17 30.96 17.95
N VAL A 25 16.68 29.74 18.16
CA VAL A 25 16.00 28.65 18.86
C VAL A 25 15.68 29.12 20.28
N GLN A 26 14.41 29.33 20.59
CA GLN A 26 13.96 29.45 21.96
C GLN A 26 13.93 28.04 22.57
N GLU A 27 14.76 27.84 23.60
CA GLU A 27 14.66 26.69 24.50
C GLU A 27 13.27 26.66 25.14
N ALA A 28 12.54 25.57 24.92
CA ALA A 28 11.33 25.28 25.67
C ALA A 28 11.72 24.68 27.02
N THR A 29 11.31 25.38 28.09
CA THR A 29 11.33 24.90 29.48
C THR A 29 10.54 23.59 29.62
N PRO A 30 10.97 22.65 30.50
CA PRO A 30 10.22 21.42 30.74
C PRO A 30 9.05 21.74 31.65
N VAL A 31 7.83 21.47 31.19
CA VAL A 31 6.64 21.53 32.03
C VAL A 31 6.14 20.10 32.17
N ASP A 32 6.38 19.55 33.37
CA ASP A 32 5.63 18.41 33.89
C ASP A 32 4.15 18.79 33.91
N ASP A 33 3.36 18.13 33.07
CA ASP A 33 1.93 18.00 33.30
C ASP A 33 1.57 16.52 33.24
N VAL A 34 1.49 15.97 34.44
CA VAL A 34 0.87 14.68 34.76
C VAL A 34 -0.57 14.71 34.27
N MET A 35 -0.86 13.91 33.25
CA MET A 35 -2.22 13.46 32.97
C MET A 35 -2.23 11.95 33.10
N GLU A 36 -2.78 11.49 34.22
CA GLU A 36 -3.15 10.09 34.43
C GLU A 36 -4.17 9.68 33.37
N ASP A 37 -3.74 8.86 32.41
CA ASP A 37 -4.66 8.04 31.62
C ASP A 37 -4.68 6.65 32.27
N ALA A 38 -5.53 6.53 33.29
CA ALA A 38 -5.85 5.28 33.98
C ALA A 38 -6.74 4.42 33.06
N ALA A 39 -6.19 3.88 31.97
CA ALA A 39 -6.87 2.90 31.13
C ALA A 39 -5.92 2.14 30.19
N LEU A 40 -4.81 1.57 30.68
CA LEU A 40 -4.08 0.51 29.98
C LEU A 40 -3.11 -0.26 30.91
N GLU A 41 -3.55 -0.61 32.13
CA GLU A 41 -2.93 -1.74 32.85
C GLU A 41 -3.56 -3.05 32.33
N SER A 42 -3.07 -3.51 31.18
CA SER A 42 -3.40 -4.84 30.67
C SER A 42 -2.18 -5.74 30.84
N GLN A 43 -2.12 -6.37 32.02
CA GLN A 43 -1.54 -7.68 32.29
C GLN A 43 -0.21 -7.98 31.57
N ILE A 44 0.90 -7.58 32.19
CA ILE A 44 2.17 -8.28 31.99
C ILE A 44 1.98 -9.67 32.59
N MET A 45 1.75 -10.65 31.73
CA MET A 45 1.55 -12.04 32.12
C MET A 45 2.86 -12.56 32.75
N GLU A 46 2.80 -12.97 34.03
CA GLU A 46 3.91 -13.64 34.70
C GLU A 46 4.32 -14.90 33.92
N VAL A 47 5.60 -15.00 33.59
CA VAL A 47 6.20 -16.19 32.97
C VAL A 47 6.24 -17.30 34.02
N PRO A 48 5.61 -18.46 33.82
CA PRO A 48 5.73 -19.56 34.76
C PRO A 48 7.06 -20.28 34.53
N GLU A 49 8.00 -20.16 35.46
CA GLU A 49 9.19 -21.01 35.50
C GLU A 49 8.80 -22.46 35.80
N LYS A 50 8.84 -23.37 34.82
CA LYS A 50 9.06 -24.82 35.06
C LYS A 50 9.81 -25.54 33.93
N SER A 51 11.05 -25.91 34.24
CA SER A 51 11.58 -27.28 34.24
C SER A 51 11.17 -28.25 33.13
N GLY A 52 12.10 -28.48 32.19
CA GLY A 52 12.59 -29.81 31.81
C GLY A 52 11.67 -30.74 31.01
N GLY A 53 11.91 -30.82 29.69
CA GLY A 53 11.48 -31.93 28.84
C GLY A 53 11.34 -31.52 27.37
N VAL A 54 12.40 -31.71 26.57
CA VAL A 54 12.36 -31.52 25.11
C VAL A 54 11.49 -32.62 24.49
N SER A 55 10.37 -32.24 23.87
CA SER A 55 9.54 -33.13 23.04
C SER A 55 8.57 -32.32 22.19
N GLU A 56 8.87 -32.14 20.90
CA GLU A 56 7.98 -31.83 19.74
C GLU A 56 6.92 -30.70 19.85
N ASN A 57 6.81 -29.97 20.95
CA ASN A 57 5.70 -29.04 21.25
C ASN A 57 6.01 -27.55 20.97
N ASP A 58 7.28 -27.19 20.74
CA ASP A 58 7.71 -25.78 20.68
C ASP A 58 7.18 -25.05 19.43
N ASN A 59 6.91 -25.79 18.35
CA ASN A 59 6.41 -25.24 17.08
C ASN A 59 4.93 -24.85 17.15
N ASP A 60 4.13 -25.62 17.88
CA ASP A 60 2.70 -25.35 18.09
C ASP A 60 2.53 -24.13 19.00
N GLU A 61 3.35 -24.03 20.05
CA GLU A 61 3.39 -22.85 20.94
C GLU A 61 3.84 -21.58 20.19
N MET A 62 4.87 -21.66 19.33
CA MET A 62 5.31 -20.52 18.53
C MET A 62 4.26 -20.09 17.49
N ASN A 63 3.55 -21.05 16.89
CA ASN A 63 2.43 -20.75 15.99
C ASN A 63 1.31 -20.03 16.74
N ASP A 64 0.96 -20.46 17.95
CA ASP A 64 -0.06 -19.80 18.78
C ASP A 64 0.29 -18.34 19.08
N PHE A 65 1.58 -18.02 19.28
CA PHE A 65 2.05 -16.64 19.44
C PHE A 65 2.02 -15.83 18.13
N LEU A 66 2.26 -16.46 16.98
CA LEU A 66 2.25 -15.80 15.68
C LEU A 66 0.83 -15.51 15.17
N GLN A 67 -0.14 -16.36 15.49
CA GLN A 67 -1.52 -16.24 14.99
C GLN A 67 -2.15 -14.86 15.22
N PRO A 68 -2.10 -14.24 16.43
CA PRO A 68 -2.62 -12.90 16.65
C PRO A 68 -1.94 -11.83 15.77
N ILE A 69 -0.62 -11.94 15.59
CA ILE A 69 0.17 -10.99 14.79
C ILE A 69 -0.24 -11.09 13.32
N LEU A 70 -0.36 -12.32 12.80
CA LEU A 70 -0.82 -12.58 11.42
C LEU A 70 -2.22 -12.02 11.20
N LYS A 71 -3.14 -12.22 12.15
CA LYS A 71 -4.51 -11.70 12.06
C LYS A 71 -4.58 -10.17 12.03
N ILE A 72 -3.78 -9.49 12.86
CA ILE A 72 -3.68 -8.03 12.86
C ILE A 72 -3.12 -7.56 11.52
N ARG A 73 -2.03 -8.18 11.06
CA ARG A 73 -1.40 -7.85 9.77
C ARG A 73 -2.37 -8.01 8.61
N ASP A 74 -3.09 -9.12 8.52
CA ASP A 74 -4.01 -9.40 7.41
C ASP A 74 -5.17 -8.39 7.40
N THR A 75 -5.62 -7.96 8.59
CA THR A 75 -6.61 -6.87 8.72
C THR A 75 -6.06 -5.54 8.18
N ILE A 76 -4.80 -5.20 8.52
CA ILE A 76 -4.14 -3.99 8.02
C ILE A 76 -3.97 -4.06 6.50
N LEU A 77 -3.44 -5.17 5.98
CA LEU A 77 -3.20 -5.36 4.54
C LEU A 77 -4.51 -5.31 3.76
N HIS A 78 -5.60 -5.88 4.28
CA HIS A 78 -6.90 -5.77 3.64
C HIS A 78 -7.37 -4.32 3.52
N LYS A 79 -7.22 -3.51 4.59
CA LYS A 79 -7.54 -2.07 4.55
C LYS A 79 -6.60 -1.31 3.63
N GLU A 80 -5.31 -1.63 3.65
CA GLU A 80 -4.29 -1.05 2.76
C GLU A 80 -4.65 -1.29 1.30
N HIS A 81 -5.02 -2.51 0.92
CA HIS A 81 -5.45 -2.82 -0.45
C HIS A 81 -6.69 -2.02 -0.86
N ILE A 82 -7.71 -1.91 -0.01
CA ILE A 82 -8.90 -1.11 -0.31
C ILE A 82 -8.52 0.35 -0.56
N LEU A 83 -7.68 0.92 0.30
CA LEU A 83 -7.25 2.31 0.19
C LEU A 83 -6.36 2.54 -1.04
N GLN A 84 -5.45 1.62 -1.36
CA GLN A 84 -4.62 1.68 -2.56
C GLN A 84 -5.45 1.60 -3.83
N ASP A 85 -6.42 0.68 -3.89
CA ASP A 85 -7.34 0.54 -5.02
C ASP A 85 -8.12 1.85 -5.24
N GLN A 86 -8.69 2.40 -4.17
CA GLN A 86 -9.42 3.68 -4.21
C GLN A 86 -8.52 4.84 -4.62
N SER A 87 -7.29 4.89 -4.12
CA SER A 87 -6.31 5.92 -4.49
C SER A 87 -6.00 5.84 -5.98
N ALA A 88 -5.70 4.64 -6.50
CA ALA A 88 -5.40 4.44 -7.91
C ALA A 88 -6.60 4.79 -8.82
N GLU A 89 -7.83 4.49 -8.38
CA GLU A 89 -9.04 4.91 -9.09
C GLU A 89 -9.21 6.44 -9.08
N CYS A 90 -8.98 7.10 -7.94
CA CYS A 90 -9.01 8.56 -7.85
C CYS A 90 -7.98 9.20 -8.78
N ASP A 91 -6.74 8.68 -8.78
CA ASP A 91 -5.67 9.16 -9.66
C ASP A 91 -6.04 8.99 -11.14
N MET A 92 -6.65 7.87 -11.50
CA MET A 92 -7.16 7.62 -12.85
C MET A 92 -8.28 8.60 -13.23
N ASP A 93 -9.23 8.82 -12.34
CA ASP A 93 -10.37 9.74 -12.57
C ASP A 93 -9.90 11.19 -12.69
N MET A 94 -8.96 11.62 -11.84
CA MET A 94 -8.32 12.93 -11.95
C MET A 94 -7.62 13.08 -13.30
N HIS A 95 -6.83 12.08 -13.71
CA HIS A 95 -6.15 12.11 -14.99
C HIS A 95 -7.14 12.18 -16.17
N ASN A 96 -8.23 11.42 -16.11
CA ASN A 96 -9.28 11.43 -17.13
C ASN A 96 -9.91 12.82 -17.27
N ILE A 97 -10.24 13.49 -16.16
CA ILE A 97 -10.79 14.86 -16.18
C ILE A 97 -9.78 15.83 -16.81
N LEU A 98 -8.53 15.79 -16.35
CA LEU A 98 -7.48 16.71 -16.81
C LEU A 98 -7.15 16.54 -18.28
N THR A 99 -7.16 15.30 -18.78
CA THR A 99 -6.76 14.99 -20.17
C THR A 99 -7.88 15.27 -21.16
N GLU A 100 -9.14 15.06 -20.78
CA GLU A 100 -10.26 15.34 -21.69
C GLU A 100 -10.49 16.84 -21.90
N GLY A 101 -10.23 17.67 -20.89
CA GLY A 101 -10.22 19.14 -21.00
C GLY A 101 -11.58 19.77 -21.33
N LYS A 102 -12.65 18.98 -21.42
CA LYS A 102 -14.02 19.44 -21.74
C LYS A 102 -15.05 18.56 -21.05
N MET A 103 -16.28 19.05 -20.96
CA MET A 103 -17.38 18.33 -20.31
C MET A 103 -17.94 17.22 -21.23
N THR A 104 -17.33 16.04 -21.18
CA THR A 104 -17.77 14.85 -21.92
C THR A 104 -18.68 13.96 -21.04
N PRO A 105 -19.38 12.96 -21.61
CA PRO A 105 -20.13 12.00 -20.82
C PRO A 105 -19.28 11.26 -19.77
N LYS A 106 -18.00 11.00 -20.06
CA LYS A 106 -17.07 10.37 -19.11
C LYS A 106 -16.75 11.30 -17.94
N VAL A 107 -16.46 12.58 -18.21
CA VAL A 107 -16.27 13.59 -17.16
C VAL A 107 -17.53 13.80 -16.32
N VAL A 108 -18.72 13.83 -16.96
CA VAL A 108 -20.01 13.91 -16.25
C VAL A 108 -20.19 12.71 -15.32
N ALA A 109 -19.94 11.50 -15.79
CA ALA A 109 -20.05 10.28 -14.98
C ALA A 109 -19.11 10.30 -13.77
N ILE A 110 -17.86 10.76 -13.95
CA ILE A 110 -16.91 10.94 -12.85
C ILE A 110 -17.44 12.00 -11.87
N MET A 111 -17.91 13.16 -12.33
CA MET A 111 -18.46 14.19 -11.45
C MET A 111 -19.66 13.68 -10.64
N GLU A 112 -20.54 12.88 -11.25
CA GLU A 112 -21.66 12.24 -10.56
C GLU A 112 -21.20 11.24 -9.49
N LYS A 113 -20.15 10.44 -9.76
CA LYS A 113 -19.53 9.52 -8.77
C LYS A 113 -19.12 10.24 -7.48
N TYR A 114 -18.67 11.49 -7.56
CA TYR A 114 -18.18 12.26 -6.40
C TYR A 114 -19.19 13.29 -5.84
N LYS A 115 -20.32 13.53 -6.54
CA LYS A 115 -21.31 14.58 -6.18
C LYS A 115 -21.97 14.40 -4.80
N GLY A 116 -21.93 13.19 -4.23
CA GLY A 116 -22.47 12.87 -2.90
C GLY A 116 -21.43 12.36 -1.88
N THR A 117 -20.15 12.34 -2.25
CA THR A 117 -19.10 11.59 -1.52
C THR A 117 -18.34 12.46 -0.51
N GLY A 118 -18.74 13.73 -0.34
CA GLY A 118 -18.17 14.67 0.64
C GLY A 118 -18.32 14.27 2.11
N SER A 119 -18.79 13.04 2.41
CA SER A 119 -18.93 12.47 3.75
C SER A 119 -18.70 10.95 3.76
N MET A 120 -17.62 10.46 3.12
CA MET A 120 -17.13 9.07 3.33
C MET A 120 -15.96 8.99 4.33
N MET A 121 -15.78 9.99 5.19
CA MET A 121 -14.92 9.90 6.39
C MET A 121 -15.73 9.52 7.65
N VAL A 122 -16.67 8.58 7.55
CA VAL A 122 -17.33 7.99 8.73
C VAL A 122 -17.39 6.48 8.57
N GLU A 123 -16.28 5.82 8.91
CA GLU A 123 -16.19 4.79 9.95
C GLU A 123 -14.78 4.20 9.95
N ALA A 124 -13.86 4.88 10.63
CA ALA A 124 -12.77 4.20 11.32
C ALA A 124 -13.30 3.75 12.69
N ALA A 125 -14.43 3.04 12.72
CA ALA A 125 -14.83 2.29 13.90
C ALA A 125 -14.15 0.92 13.80
N ASN A 126 -13.53 0.51 14.90
CA ASN A 126 -12.92 -0.81 15.06
C ASN A 126 -13.82 -1.89 14.43
N PRO A 127 -13.35 -2.70 13.45
CA PRO A 127 -14.08 -3.89 13.07
C PRO A 127 -13.90 -4.89 14.22
N SER A 128 -14.76 -4.76 15.23
CA SER A 128 -15.14 -5.90 16.05
C SER A 128 -15.69 -6.93 15.07
N CYS A 129 -15.05 -8.09 15.02
CA CYS A 129 -15.49 -9.22 14.23
C CYS A 129 -17.00 -9.45 14.40
N CYS A 130 -17.65 -9.76 13.29
CA CYS A 130 -19.01 -10.31 13.17
C CYS A 130 -20.17 -9.33 13.47
N GLY A 131 -20.87 -8.91 12.41
CA GLY A 131 -22.15 -8.20 12.51
C GLY A 131 -22.65 -7.71 11.15
N ASP A 132 -23.80 -8.20 10.75
CA ASP A 132 -24.50 -8.01 9.48
C ASP A 132 -24.86 -6.54 9.13
N GLY A 133 -24.83 -6.23 7.82
CA GLY A 133 -25.83 -5.33 7.23
C GLY A 133 -25.43 -3.89 6.90
N GLY A 134 -24.99 -3.67 5.64
CA GLY A 134 -25.50 -2.53 4.88
C GLY A 134 -24.49 -1.62 4.20
N LYS A 135 -24.14 -1.95 2.95
CA LYS A 135 -23.89 -0.95 1.90
C LYS A 135 -24.01 -1.63 0.53
N THR A 136 -24.96 -1.15 -0.27
CA THR A 136 -25.23 -1.56 -1.64
C THR A 136 -24.00 -1.38 -2.53
N THR A 137 -23.30 -2.47 -2.77
CA THR A 137 -22.52 -2.70 -3.98
C THR A 137 -23.19 -3.87 -4.69
N SER A 138 -23.20 -3.90 -6.03
CA SER A 138 -23.87 -4.97 -6.76
C SER A 138 -23.33 -6.33 -6.31
N ASN A 139 -24.11 -7.06 -5.52
CA ASN A 139 -23.81 -8.42 -5.08
C ASN A 139 -23.98 -9.36 -6.28
N LYS A 140 -23.09 -9.28 -7.27
CA LYS A 140 -22.93 -10.34 -8.24
C LYS A 140 -22.32 -11.49 -7.45
N ARG A 141 -23.13 -12.51 -7.13
CA ARG A 141 -22.62 -13.74 -6.51
C ARG A 141 -21.44 -14.22 -7.36
N LYS A 142 -20.26 -14.34 -6.74
CA LYS A 142 -19.11 -14.96 -7.39
C LYS A 142 -19.54 -16.34 -7.88
N SER A 143 -19.29 -16.63 -9.15
CA SER A 143 -19.63 -17.94 -9.69
C SER A 143 -18.79 -19.01 -8.98
N LEU A 144 -19.31 -20.24 -8.90
CA LEU A 144 -18.53 -21.36 -8.37
C LEU A 144 -17.17 -21.48 -9.09
N LYS A 145 -17.13 -21.15 -10.39
CA LYS A 145 -15.91 -21.11 -11.19
C LYS A 145 -14.90 -20.06 -10.70
N GLU A 146 -15.37 -18.86 -10.34
CA GLU A 146 -14.53 -17.78 -9.77
C GLU A 146 -14.05 -18.10 -8.34
N LEU A 147 -14.76 -18.95 -7.61
CA LEU A 147 -14.36 -19.47 -6.30
C LEU A 147 -13.38 -20.66 -6.41
N LEU A 148 -13.46 -21.43 -7.50
CA LEU A 148 -12.61 -22.60 -7.77
C LEU A 148 -11.32 -22.22 -8.50
N GLU A 149 -11.30 -21.13 -9.28
CA GLU A 149 -10.07 -20.54 -9.79
C GLU A 149 -9.33 -19.88 -8.62
N ARG A 150 -8.26 -20.53 -8.13
CA ARG A 150 -7.38 -19.94 -7.12
C ARG A 150 -6.90 -18.57 -7.63
N ASN A 151 -7.19 -17.53 -6.86
CA ASN A 151 -6.60 -16.21 -7.09
C ASN A 151 -5.07 -16.33 -6.94
N LYS A 152 -4.30 -15.78 -7.88
CA LYS A 152 -2.83 -15.86 -7.86
C LYS A 152 -2.20 -15.18 -6.63
N CYS A 153 -2.84 -14.17 -6.07
CA CYS A 153 -2.43 -13.60 -4.78
C CYS A 153 -2.55 -14.62 -3.63
N GLN A 154 -3.61 -15.44 -3.64
CA GLN A 154 -3.81 -16.47 -2.63
C GLN A 154 -2.80 -17.61 -2.78
N GLU A 155 -2.56 -18.07 -4.02
CA GLU A 155 -1.54 -19.07 -4.32
C GLU A 155 -0.15 -18.62 -3.87
N LEU A 156 0.20 -17.35 -4.13
CA LEU A 156 1.47 -16.79 -3.66
C LEU A 156 1.53 -16.70 -2.13
N ASN A 157 0.42 -16.41 -1.46
CA ASN A 157 0.37 -16.41 0.00
C ASN A 157 0.57 -17.83 0.59
N GLU A 158 -0.01 -18.85 -0.03
CA GLU A 158 0.21 -20.26 0.32
C GLU A 158 1.71 -20.62 0.19
N ILE A 159 2.35 -20.25 -0.93
CA ILE A 159 3.80 -20.44 -1.15
C ILE A 159 4.63 -19.74 -0.07
N CYS A 160 4.29 -18.50 0.30
CA CYS A 160 5.00 -17.77 1.34
C CYS A 160 4.89 -18.46 2.70
N CYS A 161 3.72 -19.00 3.04
CA CYS A 161 3.53 -19.77 4.27
C CYS A 161 4.43 -21.01 4.29
N ASP A 162 4.50 -21.76 3.18
CA ASP A 162 5.32 -22.97 3.08
C ASP A 162 6.82 -22.65 3.19
N MET A 163 7.25 -21.55 2.57
CA MET A 163 8.63 -21.05 2.65
C MET A 163 8.95 -20.32 3.98
N LYS A 164 7.96 -20.17 4.88
CA LYS A 164 8.07 -19.38 6.12
C LYS A 164 8.51 -17.93 5.90
N CYS A 165 8.08 -17.34 4.79
CA CYS A 165 8.31 -15.93 4.45
C CYS A 165 7.18 -15.03 4.97
N ILE A 166 7.49 -13.74 5.06
CA ILE A 166 6.44 -12.72 5.21
C ILE A 166 5.69 -12.62 3.86
N PRO A 167 4.35 -12.64 3.84
CA PRO A 167 3.58 -12.43 2.64
C PRO A 167 3.95 -11.12 1.93
N PRO A 168 3.85 -11.11 0.60
CA PRO A 168 4.31 -9.99 -0.21
C PRO A 168 3.42 -8.76 -0.01
N ARG A 169 3.99 -7.59 -0.27
CA ARG A 169 3.27 -6.32 -0.33
C ARG A 169 3.01 -5.92 -1.76
N TYR A 170 1.87 -5.29 -2.01
CA TYR A 170 1.51 -4.79 -3.33
C TYR A 170 1.46 -3.27 -3.33
N THR A 171 1.80 -2.68 -4.47
CA THR A 171 1.51 -1.28 -4.79
C THR A 171 0.75 -1.26 -6.11
N VAL A 172 -0.43 -0.65 -6.13
CA VAL A 172 -1.23 -0.50 -7.36
C VAL A 172 -1.13 0.93 -7.86
N LEU A 173 -0.89 1.07 -9.16
CA LEU A 173 -0.79 2.36 -9.85
C LEU A 173 -1.67 2.38 -11.09
N PRO A 174 -2.27 3.52 -11.44
CA PRO A 174 -2.98 3.66 -12.70
C PRO A 174 -1.98 3.74 -13.87
N SER A 175 -2.29 3.03 -14.95
CA SER A 175 -1.66 3.19 -16.26
C SER A 175 -2.47 4.19 -17.09
N LEU A 176 -1.96 5.41 -17.14
CA LEU A 176 -2.63 6.57 -17.72
C LEU A 176 -2.84 6.47 -19.24
N LYS A 177 -2.09 5.61 -19.93
CA LYS A 177 -2.18 5.46 -21.40
C LYS A 177 -3.46 4.76 -21.84
N ASP A 178 -3.84 3.72 -21.11
CA ASP A 178 -4.85 2.75 -21.57
C ASP A 178 -6.04 2.64 -20.61
N GLY A 179 -6.08 3.45 -19.54
CA GLY A 179 -7.13 3.39 -18.51
C GLY A 179 -7.09 2.09 -17.70
N THR A 180 -5.92 1.47 -17.59
CA THR A 180 -5.70 0.20 -16.88
C THR A 180 -4.95 0.43 -15.57
N PHE A 181 -4.76 -0.62 -14.78
CA PHE A 181 -3.99 -0.62 -13.54
C PHE A 181 -2.83 -1.58 -13.66
N ILE A 182 -1.70 -1.22 -13.06
CA ILE A 182 -0.51 -2.05 -12.94
C ILE A 182 -0.24 -2.22 -11.44
N ALA A 183 0.18 -3.42 -11.04
CA ALA A 183 0.63 -3.65 -9.68
C ALA A 183 2.10 -4.06 -9.66
N ILE A 184 2.80 -3.65 -8.62
CA ILE A 184 4.14 -4.11 -8.30
C ILE A 184 4.02 -4.95 -7.03
N VAL A 185 4.53 -6.18 -7.06
CA VAL A 185 4.64 -7.05 -5.90
C VAL A 185 6.06 -6.99 -5.36
N HIS A 186 6.17 -6.67 -4.08
CA HIS A 186 7.40 -6.63 -3.31
C HIS A 186 7.47 -7.90 -2.46
N PHE A 187 8.48 -8.73 -2.72
CA PHE A 187 8.67 -10.00 -2.07
C PHE A 187 10.08 -10.11 -1.49
N THR A 188 10.14 -10.30 -0.18
CA THR A 188 11.39 -10.45 0.55
C THR A 188 11.31 -11.70 1.40
N CYS A 189 12.21 -12.63 1.16
CA CYS A 189 12.39 -13.88 1.90
C CYS A 189 13.90 -14.19 2.01
N PRO A 190 14.38 -14.94 3.01
CA PRO A 190 15.79 -15.31 3.05
C PRO A 190 16.26 -15.93 1.72
N GLY A 191 17.28 -15.32 1.10
CA GLY A 191 17.79 -15.74 -0.21
C GLY A 191 17.09 -15.13 -1.43
N TYR A 192 15.96 -14.43 -1.24
CA TYR A 192 15.15 -13.87 -2.32
C TYR A 192 14.69 -12.44 -2.00
N ASP A 193 15.15 -11.47 -2.79
CA ASP A 193 14.62 -10.10 -2.76
C ASP A 193 14.22 -9.70 -4.17
N MET A 194 12.92 -9.57 -4.40
CA MET A 194 12.34 -9.41 -5.74
C MET A 194 11.24 -8.36 -5.75
N ASN A 195 11.26 -7.53 -6.79
CA ASN A 195 10.19 -6.60 -7.12
C ASN A 195 9.71 -6.92 -8.53
N ILE A 196 8.48 -7.41 -8.67
CA ILE A 196 7.94 -7.87 -9.95
C ILE A 196 6.73 -7.04 -10.33
N THR A 197 6.75 -6.51 -11.55
CA THR A 197 5.63 -5.77 -12.12
C THR A 197 4.67 -6.73 -12.82
N GLY A 198 3.39 -6.61 -12.52
CA GLY A 198 2.32 -7.31 -13.22
C GLY A 198 1.96 -6.66 -14.56
N ASP A 199 1.23 -7.40 -15.39
CA ASP A 199 0.69 -6.85 -16.63
C ASP A 199 -0.45 -5.86 -16.35
N PRO A 200 -0.73 -4.92 -17.27
CA PRO A 200 -1.87 -4.02 -17.15
C PRO A 200 -3.21 -4.76 -17.12
N ARG A 201 -4.09 -4.38 -16.19
CA ARG A 201 -5.43 -4.99 -16.01
C ARG A 201 -6.51 -3.93 -15.83
N GLN A 202 -7.76 -4.30 -16.08
CA GLN A 202 -8.89 -3.36 -15.97
C GLN A 202 -9.28 -3.03 -14.53
N THR A 203 -8.83 -3.83 -13.56
CA THR A 203 -9.13 -3.63 -12.14
C THR A 203 -7.85 -3.69 -11.30
N PRO A 204 -7.79 -2.95 -10.18
CA PRO A 204 -6.69 -3.05 -9.21
C PRO A 204 -6.41 -4.48 -8.75
N ASP A 205 -7.48 -5.24 -8.40
CA ASP A 205 -7.36 -6.63 -7.98
C ASP A 205 -6.77 -7.53 -9.07
N GLY A 206 -7.22 -7.35 -10.32
CA GLY A 206 -6.65 -8.05 -11.46
C GLY A 206 -5.16 -7.75 -11.61
N ALA A 207 -4.75 -6.49 -11.43
CA ALA A 207 -3.35 -6.09 -11.54
C ALA A 207 -2.50 -6.78 -10.46
N ARG A 208 -2.98 -6.84 -9.21
CA ARG A 208 -2.34 -7.59 -8.12
C ARG A 208 -2.19 -9.08 -8.46
N CYS A 209 -3.25 -9.71 -8.97
CA CYS A 209 -3.20 -11.09 -9.43
C CYS A 209 -2.16 -11.31 -10.54
N SER A 210 -2.05 -10.36 -11.47
CA SER A 210 -1.05 -10.42 -12.55
C SER A 210 0.38 -10.33 -12.02
N ALA A 211 0.63 -9.43 -11.07
CA ALA A 211 1.94 -9.29 -10.42
C ALA A 211 2.31 -10.56 -9.64
N ALA A 212 1.35 -11.14 -8.91
CA ALA A 212 1.53 -12.39 -8.20
C ALA A 212 1.87 -13.55 -9.16
N ALA A 213 1.17 -13.65 -10.30
CA ALA A 213 1.44 -14.67 -11.31
C ALA A 213 2.87 -14.57 -11.88
N ASN A 214 3.31 -13.34 -12.16
CA ASN A 214 4.67 -13.09 -12.67
C ASN A 214 5.72 -13.47 -11.62
N LEU A 215 5.51 -13.13 -10.34
CA LEU A 215 6.42 -13.50 -9.26
C LEU A 215 6.50 -15.02 -9.05
N ILE A 216 5.37 -15.74 -9.04
CA ILE A 216 5.36 -17.20 -8.97
C ILE A 216 6.20 -17.81 -10.12
N THR A 217 6.05 -17.25 -11.32
CA THR A 217 6.82 -17.70 -12.49
C THR A 217 8.32 -17.47 -12.30
N GLU A 218 8.73 -16.33 -11.75
CA GLU A 218 10.15 -16.05 -11.45
C GLU A 218 10.71 -16.92 -10.33
N LEU A 219 9.92 -17.21 -9.30
CA LEU A 219 10.31 -18.16 -8.24
C LEU A 219 10.58 -19.55 -8.83
N HIS A 220 9.70 -20.06 -9.71
CA HIS A 220 9.91 -21.34 -10.37
C HIS A 220 11.16 -21.37 -11.28
N LYS A 221 11.52 -20.25 -11.91
CA LYS A 221 12.76 -20.18 -12.71
C LYS A 221 13.99 -20.31 -11.82
N LYS A 222 14.01 -19.59 -10.70
CA LYS A 222 15.11 -19.62 -9.73
C LYS A 222 15.30 -20.99 -9.10
N THR A 223 14.22 -21.71 -8.79
CA THR A 223 14.33 -23.09 -8.27
C THR A 223 14.96 -24.04 -9.29
N VAL A 224 14.67 -23.86 -10.59
CA VAL A 224 15.28 -24.68 -11.65
C VAL A 224 16.77 -24.35 -11.86
N GLU A 225 17.15 -23.08 -11.72
CA GLU A 225 18.56 -22.66 -11.79
C GLU A 225 19.38 -23.21 -10.61
N GLU A 226 18.80 -23.24 -9.40
CA GLU A 226 19.42 -23.79 -8.20
C GLU A 226 19.59 -25.32 -8.27
N GLU A 227 18.66 -26.06 -8.89
CA GLU A 227 18.78 -27.51 -9.09
C GLU A 227 19.84 -27.90 -10.15
N GLN A 228 20.28 -26.95 -10.98
CA GLN A 228 21.27 -27.18 -12.05
C GLN A 228 22.69 -26.69 -11.71
N ALA A 229 22.88 -26.06 -10.55
CA ALA A 229 24.16 -25.53 -10.05
C ALA A 229 24.86 -26.49 -9.07
#